data_AF-A0AAU7VN09-F1
#
_entry.id   AF-A0AAU7VN09-F1
#
_cell.length_a   1.000
_cell.length_b   1.000
_cell.length_c   1.000
_cell.angle_alpha   90.00
_cell.angle_beta   90.00
_cell.angle_gamma   90.00
#
_symmetry.space_group_name_H-M   'P 1'
#
loop_
_entity.id
_entity.type
_entity.pdbx_description
1 polymer ?
#
loop_
_entity_poly.entity_id
_entity_poly.type
_entity_poly.pdbx_seq_one_letter_code
_entity_poly.pdbx_strand_id
1 'polypeptide(L)'
;MIYDKDYREITRHNRLFEKGKKSTHWMDFIDVIVARPRALKYSGFYSLLPDNWKSYTNEMDSEDLKQSLKFLKMCLLEKDMAFAEKVLAENIRKSVKETAALWTTYYRLTEDVSVYHQNHSPPALPRLPDYDISAESYNSLMGRMRDDR
;
A
#
# COMPACT_ATOMS: atom_id res chain seq x y z
N MET A 1 -14.96 -12.59 -32.62
CA MET A 1 -16.19 -13.06 -31.95
C MET A 1 -16.39 -14.48 -32.41
N ILE A 2 -16.67 -15.40 -31.49
CA ILE A 2 -16.93 -16.81 -31.80
C ILE A 2 -18.38 -17.09 -31.38
N TYR A 3 -19.16 -17.63 -32.31
CA TYR A 3 -20.57 -17.96 -32.11
C TYR A 3 -20.77 -19.48 -32.22
N ASP A 4 -21.76 -19.99 -31.50
CA ASP A 4 -22.24 -21.38 -31.65
C ASP A 4 -23.15 -21.51 -32.88
N LYS A 5 -23.54 -22.74 -33.22
CA LYS A 5 -24.48 -23.09 -34.30
C LYS A 5 -25.84 -22.40 -34.16
N ASP A 6 -26.24 -22.06 -32.94
CA ASP A 6 -27.46 -21.29 -32.64
C ASP A 6 -27.24 -19.76 -32.62
N TYR A 7 -26.12 -19.27 -33.18
CA TYR A 7 -25.75 -17.85 -33.17
C TYR A 7 -25.62 -17.23 -31.76
N ARG A 8 -25.47 -18.05 -30.73
CA ARG A 8 -25.17 -17.60 -29.36
C ARG A 8 -23.70 -17.25 -29.24
N GLU A 9 -23.40 -16.07 -28.70
CA GLU A 9 -22.03 -15.60 -28.53
C GLU A 9 -21.32 -16.39 -27.43
N ILE A 10 -20.28 -17.16 -27.80
CA ILE A 10 -19.53 -17.99 -26.87
C ILE A 10 -18.42 -17.17 -26.21
N THR A 11 -17.72 -16.34 -26.99
CA THR A 11 -16.62 -15.50 -26.49
C THR A 11 -16.33 -14.33 -27.43
N ARG A 12 -16.06 -13.17 -26.82
CA ARG A 12 -15.61 -11.95 -27.49
C ARG A 12 -14.16 -11.65 -27.14
N HIS A 13 -13.23 -11.99 -28.02
CA HIS A 13 -11.85 -11.50 -27.90
C HIS A 13 -11.78 -10.04 -28.37
N ASN A 14 -11.28 -9.15 -27.50
CA ASN A 14 -10.99 -7.77 -27.87
C ASN A 14 -9.75 -7.75 -28.78
N ARG A 15 -9.95 -7.79 -30.10
CA ARG A 15 -8.85 -7.72 -31.07
C ARG A 15 -8.36 -6.28 -31.16
N LEU A 16 -7.13 -6.04 -30.72
CA LEU A 16 -6.46 -4.76 -30.85
C LEU A 16 -5.85 -4.66 -32.26
N PHE A 17 -6.50 -3.93 -33.17
CA PHE A 17 -6.06 -3.79 -34.56
C PHE A 17 -5.04 -2.65 -34.77
N GLU A 18 -4.64 -1.95 -33.70
CA GLU A 18 -3.65 -0.88 -33.78
C GLU A 18 -2.21 -1.44 -33.89
N LYS A 19 -1.52 -1.06 -34.95
CA LYS A 19 -0.14 -1.46 -35.25
C LYS A 19 0.79 -0.93 -34.15
N GLY A 20 1.31 -1.82 -33.31
CA GLY A 20 2.26 -1.50 -32.23
C GLY A 20 1.67 -1.51 -30.81
N LYS A 21 0.35 -1.61 -30.66
CA LYS A 21 -0.30 -1.67 -29.34
C LYS A 21 -0.31 -3.12 -28.86
N LYS A 22 0.55 -3.46 -27.89
CA LYS A 22 0.56 -4.77 -27.25
C LYS A 22 -0.44 -4.76 -26.09
N SER A 23 -1.54 -5.51 -26.21
CA SER A 23 -2.41 -5.83 -25.09
C SER A 23 -1.73 -6.90 -24.24
N THR A 24 -0.69 -6.52 -23.53
CA THR A 24 -0.02 -7.42 -22.60
C THR A 24 -0.87 -7.46 -21.33
N HIS A 25 -1.40 -8.62 -20.96
CA HIS A 25 -2.04 -8.81 -19.66
C HIS A 25 -0.96 -8.76 -18.57
N TRP A 26 -0.61 -7.56 -18.11
CA TRP A 26 0.50 -7.32 -17.20
C TRP A 26 0.40 -8.12 -15.90
N MET A 27 -0.81 -8.46 -15.46
CA MET A 27 -1.07 -9.30 -14.29
C MET A 27 -0.40 -10.68 -14.39
N ASP A 28 -0.48 -11.32 -15.56
CA ASP A 28 0.10 -12.66 -15.77
C ASP A 28 1.64 -12.62 -15.67
N PHE A 29 2.24 -11.48 -16.04
CA PHE A 29 3.68 -11.28 -15.95
C PHE A 29 4.14 -11.04 -14.52
N ILE A 30 3.36 -10.34 -13.70
CA ILE A 30 3.75 -10.09 -12.31
C ILE A 30 3.85 -11.40 -11.53
N ASP A 31 2.96 -12.37 -11.76
CA ASP A 31 3.04 -13.67 -11.09
C ASP A 31 4.31 -14.45 -11.43
N VAL A 32 4.69 -14.44 -12.71
CA VAL A 32 5.94 -15.06 -13.18
C VAL A 32 7.16 -14.36 -12.58
N ILE A 33 7.11 -13.02 -12.46
CA ILE A 33 8.21 -12.23 -11.90
C ILE A 33 8.30 -12.39 -10.38
N VAL A 34 7.19 -12.53 -9.66
CA VAL A 34 7.18 -12.82 -8.21
C VAL A 34 7.86 -14.17 -7.94
N ALA A 35 7.68 -15.16 -8.83
CA ALA A 35 8.40 -16.43 -8.73
C ALA A 35 9.91 -16.28 -8.99
N ARG A 36 10.33 -15.32 -9.83
CA ARG A 36 11.74 -15.05 -10.16
C ARG A 36 12.05 -13.54 -10.13
N PRO A 37 12.25 -12.94 -8.95
CA PRO A 37 12.36 -11.48 -8.80
C PRO A 37 13.53 -10.87 -9.59
N ARG A 38 14.63 -11.61 -9.72
CA ARG A 38 15.81 -11.21 -10.50
C ARG A 38 15.53 -11.03 -11.99
N ALA A 39 14.47 -11.63 -12.52
CA ALA A 39 14.07 -11.49 -13.91
C ALA A 39 13.32 -10.17 -14.19
N LEU A 40 12.91 -9.43 -13.15
CA LEU A 40 12.17 -8.17 -13.30
C LEU A 40 12.87 -7.22 -14.27
N LYS A 41 14.17 -6.98 -14.12
CA LYS A 41 14.96 -6.04 -14.93
C LYS A 41 14.95 -6.34 -16.43
N TYR A 42 14.76 -7.61 -16.79
CA TYR A 42 14.74 -8.07 -18.17
C TYR A 42 13.31 -8.22 -18.72
N SER A 43 12.31 -7.97 -17.88
CA SER A 43 10.91 -8.04 -18.29
C SER A 43 10.50 -6.76 -19.04
N GLY A 44 9.63 -6.91 -20.04
CA GLY A 44 8.99 -5.76 -20.69
C GLY A 44 8.08 -4.95 -19.75
N PHE A 45 7.77 -5.49 -18.57
CA PHE A 45 7.03 -4.77 -17.53
C PHE A 45 7.91 -3.70 -16.85
N TYR A 46 9.20 -3.98 -16.65
CA TYR A 46 10.11 -3.03 -15.99
C TYR A 46 10.28 -1.72 -16.77
N SER A 47 10.23 -1.75 -18.11
CA SER A 47 10.27 -0.52 -18.91
C SER A 47 9.02 0.36 -18.76
N LEU A 48 7.91 -0.22 -18.28
CA LEU A 48 6.63 0.47 -18.09
C LEU A 48 6.42 0.95 -16.65
N LEU A 49 7.24 0.48 -15.71
CA LEU A 49 7.19 0.96 -14.34
C LEU A 49 7.56 2.46 -14.28
N PRO A 50 6.89 3.22 -13.40
CA PRO A 50 7.34 4.56 -13.05
C PRO A 50 8.75 4.53 -12.45
N ASP A 51 9.49 5.64 -12.59
CA ASP A 51 10.90 5.69 -12.21
C ASP A 51 11.12 5.52 -10.70
N ASN A 52 10.18 5.95 -9.86
CA ASN A 52 10.26 5.71 -8.42
C ASN A 52 10.22 4.21 -8.07
N TRP A 53 9.39 3.42 -8.75
CA TRP A 53 9.29 1.98 -8.60
C TRP A 53 10.54 1.28 -9.14
N LYS A 54 11.12 1.74 -10.24
CA LYS A 54 12.41 1.24 -10.74
C LYS A 54 13.52 1.44 -9.70
N SER A 55 13.64 2.64 -9.15
CA SER A 55 14.64 2.94 -8.12
C SER A 55 14.42 2.11 -6.85
N TYR A 56 13.17 2.06 -6.37
CA TYR A 56 12.80 1.27 -5.20
C TYR A 56 13.12 -0.21 -5.36
N THR A 57 12.73 -0.82 -6.48
CA THR A 57 12.99 -2.25 -6.75
C THR A 57 14.47 -2.59 -6.94
N ASN A 58 15.32 -1.61 -7.28
CA ASN A 58 16.77 -1.80 -7.40
C ASN A 58 17.50 -1.81 -6.05
N GLU A 59 16.95 -1.18 -5.02
CA GLU A 59 17.57 -1.10 -3.69
C GLU A 59 17.17 -2.26 -2.76
N MET A 60 16.11 -3.01 -3.10
CA MET A 60 15.56 -4.06 -2.24
C MET A 60 16.24 -5.42 -2.42
N ASP A 61 16.23 -6.22 -1.36
CA ASP A 61 16.59 -7.64 -1.44
C ASP A 61 15.51 -8.46 -2.17
N SER A 62 15.87 -9.66 -2.60
CA SER A 62 15.00 -10.57 -3.34
C SER A 62 13.68 -10.93 -2.65
N GLU A 63 13.65 -11.09 -1.32
CA GLU A 63 12.41 -11.44 -0.62
C GLU A 63 11.50 -10.23 -0.47
N ASP A 64 12.08 -9.11 -0.07
CA ASP A 64 11.45 -7.80 0.01
C ASP A 64 10.86 -7.36 -1.34
N LEU A 65 11.60 -7.59 -2.43
CA LEU A 65 11.14 -7.33 -3.78
C LEU A 65 9.90 -8.17 -4.13
N LYS A 66 9.82 -9.44 -3.70
CA LYS A 66 8.60 -10.26 -3.91
C LYS A 66 7.40 -9.65 -3.22
N GLN A 67 7.56 -9.22 -1.97
CA GLN A 67 6.46 -8.64 -1.20
C GLN A 67 5.99 -7.31 -1.83
N SER A 68 6.93 -6.47 -2.25
CA SER A 68 6.64 -5.23 -2.99
C SER A 68 5.93 -5.48 -4.32
N LEU A 69 6.33 -6.51 -5.07
CA LEU A 69 5.67 -6.88 -6.32
C LEU A 69 4.27 -7.46 -6.09
N LYS A 70 4.04 -8.22 -5.02
CA LYS A 70 2.70 -8.69 -4.63
C LYS A 70 1.79 -7.52 -4.27
N PHE A 71 2.30 -6.55 -3.50
CA PHE A 71 1.58 -5.31 -3.21
C PHE A 71 1.25 -4.56 -4.50
N LEU A 72 2.22 -4.40 -5.40
CA LEU A 72 2.01 -3.74 -6.68
C LEU A 72 0.94 -4.45 -7.53
N LYS A 73 0.98 -5.79 -7.58
CA LYS A 73 -0.07 -6.60 -8.25
C LYS A 73 -1.45 -6.29 -7.68
N MET A 74 -1.59 -6.33 -6.36
CA MET A 74 -2.86 -6.05 -5.70
C MET A 74 -3.34 -4.63 -6.00
N CYS A 75 -2.43 -3.65 -5.94
CA CYS A 75 -2.77 -2.25 -6.18
C CYS A 75 -3.26 -2.02 -7.62
N LEU A 76 -2.63 -2.67 -8.60
CA LEU A 76 -3.04 -2.64 -10.00
C LEU A 76 -4.37 -3.38 -10.26
N LEU A 77 -4.78 -4.32 -9.39
CA LEU A 77 -6.06 -5.00 -9.48
C LEU A 77 -7.21 -4.14 -8.91
N GLU A 78 -6.98 -3.46 -7.80
CA GLU A 78 -8.02 -2.68 -7.11
C GLU A 78 -8.13 -1.23 -7.60
N LYS A 79 -7.01 -0.64 -8.04
CA LYS A 79 -6.88 0.77 -8.40
C LYS A 79 -6.15 0.91 -9.74
N ASP A 80 -5.00 1.59 -9.75
CA ASP A 80 -4.21 1.89 -10.94
C ASP A 80 -2.71 2.06 -10.60
N MET A 81 -1.90 2.23 -11.65
CA MET A 81 -0.45 2.44 -11.51
C MET A 81 -0.12 3.79 -10.85
N ALA A 82 -0.93 4.83 -11.10
CA ALA A 82 -0.72 6.17 -10.56
C ALA A 82 -0.92 6.20 -9.03
N PHE A 83 -1.89 5.45 -8.51
CA PHE A 83 -2.12 5.31 -7.08
C PHE A 83 -0.97 4.56 -6.40
N ALA A 84 -0.49 3.47 -7.01
CA ALA A 84 0.70 2.76 -6.52
C ALA A 84 1.95 3.67 -6.50
N GLU A 85 2.11 4.53 -7.51
CA GLU A 85 3.18 5.54 -7.55
C GLU A 85 3.05 6.54 -6.40
N LYS A 86 1.84 7.03 -6.13
CA LYS A 86 1.55 7.95 -5.03
C LYS A 86 1.84 7.33 -3.66
N VAL A 87 1.42 6.07 -3.44
CA VAL A 87 1.70 5.32 -2.21
C VAL A 87 3.20 5.23 -1.96
N LEU A 88 3.97 4.88 -2.99
CA LEU A 88 5.43 4.77 -2.87
C LEU A 88 6.07 6.14 -2.61
N ALA A 89 5.63 7.19 -3.29
CA ALA A 89 6.13 8.55 -3.08
C ALA A 89 5.92 9.03 -1.62
N GLU A 90 4.78 8.69 -1.00
CA GLU A 90 4.55 9.02 0.41
C GLU A 90 5.46 8.24 1.37
N ASN A 91 5.78 6.99 1.08
CA ASN A 91 6.72 6.21 1.88
C ASN A 91 8.15 6.75 1.77
N ILE A 92 8.59 7.09 0.56
CA ILE A 92 9.90 7.72 0.31
C ILE A 92 10.00 9.04 1.09
N ARG A 93 8.94 9.87 1.08
CA ARG A 93 8.88 11.12 1.84
C ARG A 93 9.03 10.92 3.36
N LYS A 94 8.56 9.78 3.88
CA LYS A 94 8.70 9.41 5.30
C LYS A 94 10.00 8.65 5.60
N SER A 95 10.85 8.43 4.60
CA SER A 95 12.09 7.63 4.70
C SER A 95 11.86 6.19 5.21
N VAL A 96 10.68 5.63 4.97
CA VAL A 96 10.36 4.25 5.36
C VAL A 96 10.59 3.33 4.17
N LYS A 97 11.53 2.39 4.31
CA LYS A 97 11.88 1.41 3.27
C LYS A 97 11.17 0.06 3.42
N GLU A 98 10.51 -0.16 4.55
CA GLU A 98 9.85 -1.42 4.88
C GLU A 98 8.68 -1.71 3.94
N THR A 99 8.57 -2.96 3.48
CA THR A 99 7.49 -3.42 2.61
C THR A 99 6.11 -3.28 3.25
N ALA A 100 6.01 -3.50 4.57
CA ALA A 100 4.78 -3.34 5.33
C ALA A 100 4.24 -1.90 5.29
N ALA A 101 5.11 -0.90 5.16
CA ALA A 101 4.70 0.51 5.13
C ALA A 101 3.89 0.89 3.87
N LEU A 102 4.07 0.13 2.77
CA LEU A 102 3.23 0.24 1.57
C LEU A 102 1.77 -0.04 1.91
N TRP A 103 1.51 -1.10 2.67
CA TRP A 103 0.16 -1.48 3.13
C TRP A 103 -0.43 -0.45 4.07
N THR A 104 0.33 0.01 5.06
CA THR A 104 -0.13 1.05 5.99
C THR A 104 -0.54 2.32 5.25
N THR A 105 0.26 2.74 4.27
CA THR A 105 -0.03 3.93 3.47
C THR A 105 -1.20 3.69 2.52
N TYR A 106 -1.33 2.49 1.96
CA TYR A 106 -2.47 2.09 1.15
C TYR A 106 -3.78 2.22 1.94
N TYR A 107 -3.89 1.56 3.09
CA TYR A 107 -5.08 1.59 3.92
C TYR A 107 -5.41 3.01 4.37
N ARG A 108 -4.41 3.80 4.76
CA ARG A 108 -4.62 5.21 5.12
C ARG A 108 -5.18 6.05 3.98
N LEU A 109 -4.79 5.78 2.74
CA LEU A 109 -5.27 6.53 1.56
C LEU A 109 -6.63 6.04 1.05
N THR A 110 -7.00 4.79 1.35
CA THR A 110 -8.30 4.21 0.98
C THR A 110 -9.34 4.30 2.09
N GLU A 111 -8.92 4.61 3.32
CA GLU A 111 -9.78 4.77 4.48
C GLU A 111 -10.81 5.88 4.25
N ASP A 112 -12.07 5.56 4.57
CA ASP A 112 -13.15 6.54 4.55
C ASP A 112 -13.11 7.39 5.82
N VAL A 113 -12.46 8.54 5.69
CA VAL A 113 -12.29 9.52 6.76
C VAL A 113 -13.62 10.16 7.20
N SER A 114 -14.70 9.98 6.44
CA SER A 114 -16.02 10.56 6.76
C SER A 114 -16.60 10.01 8.07
N VAL A 115 -16.21 8.81 8.48
CA VAL A 115 -16.64 8.18 9.74
C VAL A 115 -16.16 8.98 10.95
N TYR A 116 -14.95 9.55 10.88
CA TYR A 116 -14.36 10.34 11.98
C TYR A 116 -14.67 11.83 11.87
N HIS A 117 -14.89 12.32 10.65
CA HIS A 117 -15.24 13.72 10.38
C HIS A 117 -16.74 14.00 10.47
N GLN A 118 -17.53 13.13 11.11
CA GLN A 118 -18.89 13.51 11.48
C GLN A 118 -18.80 14.77 12.34
N ASN A 119 -19.23 15.89 11.73
CA ASN A 119 -19.32 17.23 12.32
C ASN A 119 -20.39 17.30 13.44
N HIS A 120 -20.56 16.24 14.21
CA HIS A 120 -21.25 16.33 15.47
C HIS A 120 -20.35 17.16 16.37
N SER A 121 -20.73 18.42 16.57
CA SER A 121 -20.37 19.13 17.80
C SER A 121 -20.56 18.11 18.92
N PRO A 122 -19.49 17.71 19.65
CA PRO A 122 -19.61 16.65 20.62
C PRO A 122 -20.79 17.02 21.54
N PRO A 123 -21.73 16.08 21.81
CA PRO A 123 -22.75 16.34 22.81
C PRO A 123 -22.02 16.78 24.07
N ALA A 124 -22.49 17.87 24.70
CA ALA A 124 -21.81 18.55 25.80
C ALA A 124 -20.99 17.58 26.64
N LEU A 125 -19.66 17.60 26.45
CA LEU A 125 -18.78 16.62 27.07
C LEU A 125 -19.06 16.62 28.57
N PRO A 126 -19.19 15.45 29.22
CA PRO A 126 -19.35 15.42 30.66
C PRO A 126 -18.20 16.18 31.29
N ARG A 127 -18.52 17.16 32.13
CA ARG A 127 -17.48 17.89 32.87
C ARG A 127 -16.78 16.88 33.76
N LEU A 128 -15.53 16.59 33.45
CA LEU A 128 -14.70 15.73 34.26
C LEU A 128 -14.52 16.42 35.63
N PRO A 129 -14.58 15.67 36.74
CA PRO A 129 -14.24 16.22 38.05
C PRO A 129 -12.78 16.67 38.03
N ASP A 130 -12.48 17.75 38.74
CA ASP A 130 -11.11 18.19 38.94
C ASP A 130 -10.33 17.06 39.63
N TYR A 131 -9.37 16.49 38.91
CA TYR A 131 -8.52 15.40 39.39
C TYR A 131 -7.16 15.97 39.75
N ASP A 132 -6.88 16.06 41.06
CA ASP A 132 -5.56 16.41 41.54
C ASP A 132 -4.66 15.17 41.48
N ILE A 133 -3.64 15.20 40.61
CA ILE A 133 -2.68 14.11 40.46
C ILE A 133 -1.74 14.16 41.66
N SER A 134 -2.14 13.60 42.80
CA SER A 134 -1.24 13.46 43.94
C SER A 134 -0.23 12.33 43.64
N ALA A 135 0.97 12.71 43.23
CA ALA A 135 2.08 11.78 43.04
C ALA A 135 2.62 11.21 44.36
N GLU A 136 2.05 11.60 45.50
CA GLU A 136 2.41 11.16 46.86
C GLU A 136 2.37 9.63 47.01
N SER A 137 1.34 8.98 46.46
CA SER A 137 1.20 7.52 46.47
C SER A 137 2.32 6.84 45.68
N TYR A 138 2.73 7.41 44.55
CA TYR A 138 3.88 6.95 43.77
C TYR A 138 5.21 7.19 44.49
N ASN A 139 5.39 8.36 45.12
CA ASN A 139 6.58 8.70 45.89
C ASN A 139 6.80 7.74 47.08
N SER A 140 5.71 7.26 47.69
CA SER A 140 5.76 6.25 48.75
C SER A 140 6.25 4.89 48.26
N LEU A 141 5.90 4.52 47.03
CA LEU A 141 6.27 3.26 46.37
C LEU A 141 7.71 3.28 45.83
N MET A 142 8.18 4.44 45.35
CA MET A 142 9.52 4.58 44.78
C MET A 142 10.64 4.65 45.83
N GLY A 143 10.31 4.58 47.12
CA GLY A 143 11.25 4.65 48.22
C GLY A 143 11.78 6.07 48.40
N ARG A 144 11.83 6.56 49.63
CA ARG A 144 12.54 7.81 49.94
C ARG A 144 13.98 7.67 49.44
N MET A 145 14.31 8.33 48.34
CA MET A 145 15.70 8.69 48.07
C MET A 145 16.12 9.54 49.25
N ARG A 146 16.87 8.94 50.18
CA ARG A 146 17.62 9.69 51.17
C ARG A 146 18.60 10.56 50.37
N ASP A 147 18.33 11.86 50.39
CA ASP A 147 19.32 12.87 50.03
C ASP A 147 20.39 12.85 51.13
N ASP A 148 21.34 11.93 50.99
CA ASP A 148 22.51 11.86 51.85
C ASP A 148 23.56 12.82 51.27
N ARG A 149 23.62 14.00 51.89
CA ARG A 149 24.63 15.05 51.75
C ARG A 149 25.83 14.79 52.66
#